data_AF-K7Z5Y9-F1
#
_entry.id   AF-K7Z5Y9-F1
#
_cell.length_a   1.000
_cell.length_b   1.000
_cell.length_c   1.000
_cell.angle_alpha   90.00
_cell.angle_beta   90.00
_cell.angle_gamma   90.00
#
_symmetry.space_group_name_H-M   'P 1'
#
loop_
_entity.id
_entity.type
_entity.pdbx_description
1 polymer ?
#
loop_
_entity_poly.entity_id
_entity_poly.type
_entity_poly.pdbx_seq_one_letter_code
_entity_poly.pdbx_strand_id
1 'polypeptide(L)'
;ASGNWKMNGDKAGISEICKNLTAGPLDPNTEVVIGCPAVYISYARSLLPPTIGVAGQNCYKVSKGAFTGEVSPAMLKDVGADWVIIGHSERRQIFGETDELIGEKCAHALAEGLKVIACIGETLQEREAGKTEEVVFRQMKVISQFVKDWTNVVVAYEPVWA
;
A
#
# COMPACT_ATOMS: atom_id res chain seq x y z
N ALA A 1 -3.43 10.01 -7.63
CA ALA A 1 -2.01 9.68 -7.88
C ALA A 1 -1.38 9.12 -6.60
N SER A 2 -0.62 8.03 -6.68
CA SER A 2 0.07 7.44 -5.53
C SER A 2 1.59 7.43 -5.74
N GLY A 3 2.35 7.87 -4.73
CA GLY A 3 3.81 7.80 -4.73
C GLY A 3 4.32 6.87 -3.62
N ASN A 4 4.86 5.71 -3.97
CA ASN A 4 5.47 4.79 -3.01
C ASN A 4 6.95 5.14 -2.82
N TRP A 5 7.34 5.66 -1.66
CA TRP A 5 8.74 6.00 -1.36
C TRP A 5 9.64 4.77 -1.18
N LYS A 6 9.06 3.57 -1.06
CA LYS A 6 9.78 2.32 -0.75
C LYS A 6 10.69 2.52 0.46
N MET A 7 11.83 1.84 0.52
CA MET A 7 12.82 2.00 1.59
C MET A 7 13.75 3.21 1.36
N ASN A 8 13.18 4.40 1.15
CA ASN A 8 13.93 5.64 0.95
C ASN A 8 13.46 6.75 1.88
N GLY A 9 14.37 7.67 2.18
CA GLY A 9 14.08 8.93 2.87
C GLY A 9 14.78 9.06 4.23
N ASP A 10 15.04 10.31 4.57
CA ASP A 10 15.36 10.79 5.91
C ASP A 10 14.45 11.99 6.22
N LYS A 11 14.54 12.53 7.44
CA LYS A 11 13.67 13.65 7.84
C LYS A 11 13.83 14.90 6.97
N ALA A 12 15.04 15.17 6.46
CA ALA A 12 15.29 16.35 5.64
C ALA A 12 14.66 16.20 4.25
N GLY A 13 14.91 15.06 3.59
CA GLY A 13 14.31 14.75 2.28
C GLY A 13 12.78 14.64 2.36
N ILE A 14 12.23 14.02 3.41
CA ILE A 14 10.79 13.96 3.64
C ILE A 14 10.21 15.37 3.80
N SER A 15 10.85 16.24 4.59
CA SER A 15 10.40 17.63 4.74
C SER A 15 10.35 18.39 3.44
N GLU A 16 11.38 18.22 2.60
CA GLU A 16 11.44 18.85 1.30
C GLU A 16 10.33 18.36 0.37
N ILE A 17 10.12 17.04 0.29
CA ILE A 17 9.03 16.45 -0.51
C ILE A 17 7.67 16.95 0.00
N CYS A 18 7.42 16.92 1.31
CA CYS A 18 6.16 17.38 1.90
C CYS A 18 5.90 18.88 1.62
N LYS A 19 6.94 19.72 1.72
CA LYS A 19 6.86 21.14 1.37
C LYS A 19 6.50 21.33 -0.10
N ASN A 20 7.16 20.61 -1.00
CA ASN A 20 6.92 20.71 -2.45
C ASN A 20 5.50 20.25 -2.82
N LEU A 21 5.03 19.12 -2.24
CA LEU A 21 3.67 18.62 -2.47
C LEU A 21 2.60 19.59 -1.94
N THR A 22 2.86 20.25 -0.81
CA THR A 22 1.91 21.20 -0.21
C THR A 22 1.84 22.52 -0.99
N ALA A 23 2.95 22.95 -1.59
CA ALA A 23 3.03 24.20 -2.36
C ALA A 23 2.60 24.05 -3.83
N GLY A 24 2.65 22.84 -4.38
CA GLY A 24 2.34 22.57 -5.78
C GLY A 24 0.85 22.71 -6.12
N PRO A 25 0.49 23.07 -7.36
CA PRO A 25 -0.90 23.09 -7.80
C PRO A 25 -1.40 21.65 -7.97
N LEU A 26 -2.10 21.14 -6.96
CA LEU A 26 -2.79 19.85 -7.04
C LEU A 26 -4.22 20.07 -7.54
N ASP A 27 -4.65 19.26 -8.51
CA ASP A 27 -6.05 19.25 -8.96
C ASP A 27 -6.93 18.77 -7.80
N PRO A 28 -7.92 19.57 -7.35
CA PRO A 28 -8.80 19.19 -6.25
C PRO A 28 -9.65 17.93 -6.53
N ASN A 29 -9.76 17.49 -7.80
CA ASN A 29 -10.45 16.27 -8.19
C ASN A 29 -9.56 15.02 -8.16
N THR A 30 -8.26 15.17 -7.86
CA THR A 30 -7.31 14.05 -7.77
C THR A 30 -6.98 13.73 -6.31
N GLU A 31 -7.31 12.51 -5.87
CA GLU A 31 -6.82 12.01 -4.58
C GLU A 31 -5.31 11.71 -4.67
N VAL A 32 -4.52 12.29 -3.76
CA VAL A 32 -3.06 12.11 -3.69
C VAL A 32 -2.71 11.31 -2.45
N VAL A 33 -1.94 10.23 -2.61
CA VAL A 33 -1.56 9.32 -1.51
C VAL A 33 -0.06 9.02 -1.54
N ILE A 34 0.59 9.05 -0.39
CA ILE A 34 2.03 8.80 -0.27
C ILE A 34 2.30 7.55 0.57
N GLY A 35 2.93 6.54 -0.03
CA GLY A 35 3.42 5.34 0.65
C GLY A 35 4.71 5.63 1.40
N CYS A 36 4.65 5.70 2.72
CA CYS A 36 5.73 6.14 3.59
C CYS A 36 6.31 4.98 4.42
N PRO A 37 7.65 4.87 4.59
CA PRO A 37 8.23 3.94 5.55
C PRO A 37 7.60 4.11 6.93
N ALA A 38 7.26 3.01 7.59
CA ALA A 38 6.48 3.03 8.84
C ALA A 38 7.09 3.94 9.93
N VAL A 39 8.42 3.98 10.01
CA VAL A 39 9.17 4.81 10.97
C VAL A 39 9.00 6.32 10.78
N TYR A 40 8.48 6.76 9.63
CA TYR A 40 8.30 8.17 9.28
C TYR A 40 6.84 8.58 9.10
N ILE A 41 5.86 7.69 9.26
CA ILE A 41 4.44 8.01 9.00
C ILE A 41 3.96 9.18 9.86
N SER A 42 4.15 9.13 11.18
CA SER A 42 3.74 10.22 12.08
C SER A 42 4.41 11.55 11.71
N TYR A 43 5.67 11.50 11.30
CA TYR A 43 6.41 12.68 10.88
C TYR A 43 5.87 13.26 9.56
N ALA A 44 5.72 12.44 8.52
CA ALA A 44 5.14 12.87 7.25
C ALA A 44 3.72 13.41 7.44
N ARG A 45 2.92 12.76 8.29
CA ARG A 45 1.56 13.20 8.59
C ARG A 45 1.52 14.58 9.23
N SER A 46 2.48 14.90 10.12
CA SER A 46 2.59 16.21 10.77
C SER A 46 2.95 17.36 9.81
N LEU A 47 3.50 17.04 8.63
CA LEU A 47 3.95 18.00 7.63
C LEU A 47 2.96 18.18 6.47
N LEU A 48 2.18 17.14 6.16
CA LEU A 48 1.28 17.12 5.02
C LEU A 48 -0.15 17.59 5.40
N PRO A 49 -0.82 18.37 4.55
CA PRO A 49 -2.23 18.72 4.75
C PRO A 49 -3.13 17.47 4.66
N PRO A 50 -4.33 17.48 5.28
CA PRO A 50 -5.26 16.35 5.28
C PRO A 50 -5.78 15.98 3.88
N THR A 51 -5.63 16.87 2.90
CA THR A 51 -5.97 16.62 1.49
C THR A 51 -5.01 15.64 0.81
N ILE A 52 -3.83 15.39 1.39
CA ILE A 52 -2.87 14.38 0.93
C ILE A 52 -2.92 13.21 1.91
N GLY A 53 -3.33 12.04 1.42
CA GLY A 53 -3.36 10.81 2.19
C GLY A 53 -1.96 10.25 2.46
N VAL A 54 -1.79 9.61 3.62
CA VAL A 54 -0.55 8.88 3.95
C VAL A 54 -0.86 7.39 4.04
N ALA A 55 -0.02 6.57 3.40
CA ALA A 55 -0.16 5.12 3.39
C ALA A 55 1.01 4.44 4.12
N GLY A 56 0.70 3.42 4.92
CA GLY A 56 1.70 2.42 5.27
C GLY A 56 2.10 1.60 4.04
N GLN A 57 3.35 1.11 4.01
CA GLN A 57 3.85 0.31 2.88
C GLN A 57 3.61 -1.20 3.04
N ASN A 58 3.15 -1.63 4.21
CA ASN A 58 2.72 -2.99 4.54
C ASN A 58 2.02 -2.95 5.91
N CYS A 59 1.17 -3.94 6.18
CA CYS A 59 0.71 -4.26 7.53
C CYS A 59 0.41 -5.76 7.65
N TYR A 60 0.19 -6.23 8.88
CA TYR A 60 -0.11 -7.63 9.13
C TYR A 60 -1.60 -7.94 9.17
N LYS A 61 -1.94 -9.24 9.17
CA LYS A 61 -3.32 -9.75 9.05
C LYS A 61 -4.11 -9.85 10.36
N VAL A 62 -3.50 -9.49 11.49
CA VAL A 62 -4.16 -9.49 12.81
C VAL A 62 -3.78 -8.25 13.61
N SER A 63 -4.64 -7.89 14.57
CA SER A 63 -4.54 -6.63 15.32
C SER A 63 -3.32 -6.55 16.23
N LYS A 64 -2.92 -7.68 16.82
CA LYS A 64 -1.79 -7.83 17.76
C LYS A 64 -1.38 -9.29 17.92
N GLY A 65 -0.15 -9.53 18.38
CA GLY A 65 0.34 -10.87 18.72
C GLY A 65 1.85 -10.94 18.71
N ALA A 66 2.38 -12.16 18.77
CA ALA A 66 3.82 -12.43 18.73
C ALA A 66 4.35 -12.40 17.29
N PHE A 67 4.34 -11.20 16.67
CA PHE A 67 4.80 -10.94 15.29
C PHE A 67 5.89 -9.86 15.29
N THR A 68 7.03 -10.19 15.89
CA THR A 68 8.15 -9.24 16.03
C THR A 68 8.55 -8.63 14.69
N GLY A 69 8.52 -7.31 14.60
CA GLY A 69 8.86 -6.54 13.40
C GLY A 69 7.68 -6.16 12.51
N GLU A 70 6.50 -6.75 12.72
CA GLU A 70 5.29 -6.40 11.98
C GLU A 70 4.57 -5.19 12.61
N VAL A 71 3.78 -4.50 11.77
CA VAL A 71 2.93 -3.38 12.16
C VAL A 71 1.48 -3.73 11.83
N SER A 72 0.55 -3.50 12.76
CA SER A 72 -0.87 -3.76 12.52
C SER A 72 -1.57 -2.57 11.84
N PRO A 73 -2.71 -2.77 11.16
CA PRO A 73 -3.50 -1.66 10.62
C PRO A 73 -3.89 -0.62 11.68
N ALA A 74 -4.23 -1.09 12.89
CA ALA A 74 -4.57 -0.20 14.01
C ALA A 74 -3.40 0.72 14.39
N MET A 75 -2.16 0.21 14.40
CA MET A 75 -0.97 1.03 14.66
C MET A 75 -0.76 2.07 13.56
N LEU A 76 -0.94 1.71 12.29
CA LEU A 76 -0.81 2.66 11.18
C LEU A 76 -1.84 3.79 11.28
N LYS A 77 -3.08 3.45 11.62
CA LYS A 77 -4.16 4.43 11.82
C LYS A 77 -3.88 5.36 12.99
N ASP A 78 -3.37 4.84 14.09
CA ASP A 78 -3.01 5.61 15.29
C ASP A 78 -1.97 6.70 14.98
N VAL A 79 -1.00 6.41 14.10
CA VAL A 79 0.00 7.39 13.66
C VAL A 79 -0.45 8.25 12.46
N GLY A 80 -1.71 8.13 12.05
CA GLY A 80 -2.35 9.00 11.06
C GLY A 80 -2.23 8.55 9.60
N ALA A 81 -2.02 7.25 9.34
CA ALA A 81 -2.20 6.70 7.99
C ALA A 81 -3.69 6.54 7.67
N ASP A 82 -4.05 6.87 6.42
CA ASP A 82 -5.39 6.73 5.85
C ASP A 82 -5.49 5.47 4.97
N TRP A 83 -4.34 5.05 4.44
CA TRP A 83 -4.20 4.00 3.44
C TRP A 83 -3.15 2.96 3.86
N VAL A 84 -3.14 1.82 3.18
CA VAL A 84 -2.01 0.87 3.21
C VAL A 84 -1.82 0.20 1.85
N ILE A 85 -0.57 0.04 1.44
CA ILE A 85 -0.18 -0.71 0.24
C ILE A 85 -0.01 -2.18 0.64
N ILE A 86 -0.72 -3.09 -0.04
CA ILE A 86 -0.69 -4.52 0.24
C ILE A 86 -0.46 -5.29 -1.05
N GLY A 87 0.39 -6.30 -1.00
CA GLY A 87 0.70 -7.16 -2.13
C GLY A 87 1.61 -6.53 -3.18
N HIS A 88 2.39 -5.50 -2.82
CA HIS A 88 3.41 -4.93 -3.71
C HIS A 88 4.37 -6.02 -4.20
N SER A 89 4.83 -5.91 -5.45
CA SER A 89 5.66 -6.93 -6.11
C SER A 89 6.89 -7.35 -5.30
N GLU A 90 7.59 -6.40 -4.67
CA GLU A 90 8.71 -6.66 -3.77
C GLU A 90 8.33 -7.58 -2.60
N ARG A 91 7.13 -7.41 -2.01
CA ARG A 91 6.64 -8.26 -0.90
C ARG A 91 6.33 -9.68 -1.37
N ARG A 92 5.76 -9.81 -2.57
CA ARG A 92 5.47 -11.11 -3.20
C ARG A 92 6.75 -11.86 -3.55
N GLN A 93 7.67 -11.20 -4.26
CA GLN A 93 8.82 -11.85 -4.88
C GLN A 93 10.02 -11.99 -3.94
N ILE A 94 10.32 -10.96 -3.14
CA ILE A 94 11.51 -10.96 -2.26
C ILE A 94 11.16 -11.57 -0.90
N PHE A 95 9.98 -11.25 -0.38
CA PHE A 95 9.56 -11.67 0.96
C PHE A 95 8.58 -12.85 0.97
N GLY A 96 8.18 -13.36 -0.21
CA GLY A 96 7.40 -14.58 -0.33
C GLY A 96 5.95 -14.48 0.15
N GLU A 97 5.35 -13.28 0.13
CA GLU A 97 3.94 -13.14 0.53
C GLU A 97 3.00 -13.78 -0.49
N THR A 98 2.18 -14.74 -0.03
CA THR A 98 1.25 -15.49 -0.88
C THR A 98 -0.03 -14.70 -1.18
N ASP A 99 -0.75 -15.12 -2.22
CA ASP A 99 -2.04 -14.52 -2.60
C ASP A 99 -3.05 -14.58 -1.44
N GLU A 100 -3.07 -15.69 -0.68
CA GLU A 100 -3.94 -15.86 0.48
C GLU A 100 -3.58 -14.89 1.61
N LEU A 101 -2.30 -14.76 1.96
CA LEU A 101 -1.84 -13.83 2.99
C LEU A 101 -2.20 -12.39 2.63
N ILE A 102 -2.07 -12.04 1.36
CA ILE A 102 -2.44 -10.72 0.83
C ILE A 102 -3.94 -10.48 0.95
N GLY A 103 -4.77 -11.47 0.61
CA GLY A 103 -6.22 -11.41 0.83
C GLY A 103 -6.59 -11.20 2.30
N GLU A 104 -5.97 -11.94 3.22
CA GLU A 104 -6.16 -11.80 4.67
C GLU A 104 -5.77 -10.39 5.16
N LYS A 105 -4.62 -9.88 4.72
CA LYS A 105 -4.13 -8.53 5.06
C LYS A 105 -5.08 -7.44 4.55
N CYS A 106 -5.53 -7.53 3.31
CA CYS A 106 -6.50 -6.59 2.73
C CYS A 106 -7.79 -6.54 3.55
N ALA A 107 -8.36 -7.70 3.89
CA ALA A 107 -9.58 -7.76 4.68
C ALA A 107 -9.39 -7.17 6.09
N HIS A 108 -8.27 -7.46 6.76
CA HIS A 108 -8.03 -6.91 8.09
C HIS A 108 -7.81 -5.39 8.06
N ALA A 109 -7.05 -4.88 7.07
CA ALA A 109 -6.85 -3.44 6.91
C ALA A 109 -8.17 -2.68 6.71
N LEU A 110 -9.05 -3.21 5.85
CA LEU A 110 -10.39 -2.64 5.62
C LEU A 110 -11.26 -2.70 6.88
N ALA A 111 -11.21 -3.80 7.63
CA ALA A 111 -11.97 -3.97 8.88
C ALA A 111 -11.56 -2.96 9.97
N GLU A 112 -10.29 -2.55 10.00
CA GLU A 112 -9.77 -1.50 10.90
C GLU A 112 -10.01 -0.07 10.37
N GLY A 113 -10.61 0.04 9.18
CA GLY A 113 -11.00 1.30 8.56
C GLY A 113 -9.86 2.03 7.85
N LEU A 114 -8.78 1.32 7.47
CA LEU A 114 -7.85 1.82 6.46
C LEU A 114 -8.43 1.57 5.07
N LYS A 115 -8.10 2.46 4.13
CA LYS A 115 -8.26 2.16 2.70
C LYS A 115 -7.08 1.32 2.20
N VAL A 116 -7.27 0.53 1.14
CA VAL A 116 -6.25 -0.41 0.64
C VAL A 116 -5.87 -0.11 -0.79
N ILE A 117 -4.56 0.01 -1.05
CA ILE A 117 -3.98 -0.06 -2.39
C ILE A 117 -3.52 -1.51 -2.59
N ALA A 118 -4.31 -2.31 -3.28
CA ALA A 118 -4.06 -3.73 -3.53
C ALA A 118 -3.26 -3.89 -4.83
N CYS A 119 -2.00 -4.30 -4.73
CA CYS A 119 -1.13 -4.48 -5.88
C CYS A 119 -1.25 -5.88 -6.48
N ILE A 120 -1.33 -5.92 -7.81
CA ILE A 120 -1.36 -7.12 -8.65
C ILE A 120 -0.42 -6.94 -9.84
N GLY A 121 0.07 -8.03 -10.39
CA GLY A 121 0.95 -8.00 -11.55
C GLY A 121 1.73 -9.28 -11.75
N GLU A 122 2.18 -9.45 -12.99
CA GLU A 122 2.96 -10.57 -13.47
C GLU A 122 4.46 -10.25 -13.54
N THR A 123 5.28 -11.30 -13.41
CA THR A 123 6.73 -11.26 -13.66
C THR A 123 7.05 -11.16 -15.16
N LEU A 124 8.30 -10.80 -15.50
CA LEU A 124 8.75 -10.77 -16.89
C LEU A 124 8.55 -12.12 -17.59
N GLN A 125 8.89 -13.21 -16.89
CA GLN A 125 8.78 -14.58 -17.42
C GLN A 125 7.31 -14.97 -17.66
N GLU A 126 6.41 -14.60 -16.75
CA GLU A 126 4.97 -14.85 -16.92
C GLU A 126 4.41 -14.04 -18.11
N ARG A 127 4.84 -12.79 -18.28
CA ARG A 127 4.48 -11.98 -19.44
C ARG A 127 4.97 -12.58 -20.76
N GLU A 128 6.25 -12.94 -20.83
CA GLU A 128 6.86 -13.55 -22.02
C GLU A 128 6.21 -14.91 -22.36
N ALA A 129 5.67 -15.61 -21.36
CA ALA A 129 4.89 -16.83 -21.53
C ALA A 129 3.40 -16.58 -21.86
N GLY A 130 2.95 -15.34 -22.03
CA GLY A 130 1.57 -14.98 -22.33
C GLY A 130 0.59 -15.19 -21.17
N LYS A 131 1.07 -15.19 -19.92
CA LYS A 131 0.29 -15.50 -18.71
C LYS A 131 -0.21 -14.27 -17.93
N THR A 132 -0.07 -13.07 -18.47
CA THR A 132 -0.47 -11.82 -17.77
C THR A 132 -1.90 -11.92 -17.22
N GLU A 133 -2.88 -12.25 -18.06
CA GLU A 133 -4.28 -12.35 -17.65
C GLU A 133 -4.52 -13.45 -16.61
N GLU A 134 -3.87 -14.62 -16.77
CA GLU A 134 -3.97 -15.74 -15.83
C GLU A 134 -3.49 -15.31 -14.43
N VAL A 135 -2.35 -14.61 -14.37
CA VAL A 135 -1.74 -14.18 -13.12
C VAL A 135 -2.58 -13.12 -12.41
N VAL A 136 -2.97 -12.06 -13.12
CA VAL A 136 -3.77 -10.99 -12.51
C VAL A 136 -5.17 -11.51 -12.12
N PHE A 137 -5.76 -12.41 -12.90
CA PHE A 137 -7.03 -13.05 -12.55
C PHE A 137 -6.89 -13.91 -11.30
N ARG A 138 -5.84 -14.72 -11.18
CA ARG A 138 -5.57 -15.54 -9.98
C ARG A 138 -5.46 -14.65 -8.73
N GLN A 139 -4.63 -13.62 -8.78
CA GLN A 139 -4.41 -12.70 -7.66
C GLN A 139 -5.72 -11.98 -7.26
N MET A 140 -6.45 -11.43 -8.24
CA MET A 140 -7.74 -10.76 -8.00
C MET A 140 -8.81 -11.70 -7.45
N LYS A 141 -8.87 -12.93 -7.99
CA LYS A 141 -9.80 -13.96 -7.52
C LYS A 141 -9.58 -14.25 -6.04
N VAL A 142 -8.32 -14.45 -5.60
CA VAL A 142 -8.03 -14.69 -4.19
C VAL A 142 -8.39 -13.48 -3.33
N ILE A 143 -8.01 -12.25 -3.71
CA ILE A 143 -8.40 -11.04 -2.96
C ILE A 143 -9.93 -10.95 -2.81
N SER A 144 -10.69 -11.22 -3.88
CA SER A 144 -12.16 -11.19 -3.86
C SER A 144 -12.82 -12.24 -2.95
N GLN A 145 -12.09 -13.28 -2.54
CA GLN A 145 -12.60 -14.24 -1.57
C GLN A 145 -12.70 -13.60 -0.18
N PHE A 146 -11.78 -12.70 0.16
CA PHE A 146 -11.69 -12.02 1.45
C PHE A 146 -12.36 -10.63 1.44
N VAL A 147 -12.28 -9.91 0.31
CA VAL A 147 -12.83 -8.55 0.15
C VAL A 147 -14.14 -8.59 -0.64
N LYS A 148 -15.24 -8.21 0.01
CA LYS A 148 -16.58 -8.16 -0.59
C LYS A 148 -17.04 -6.75 -0.94
N ASP A 149 -16.62 -5.77 -0.14
CA ASP A 149 -16.83 -4.36 -0.40
C ASP A 149 -15.53 -3.72 -0.90
N TRP A 150 -15.59 -3.15 -2.10
CA TRP A 150 -14.46 -2.55 -2.81
C TRP A 150 -14.47 -1.01 -2.75
N THR A 151 -15.42 -0.39 -2.04
CA THR A 151 -15.53 1.08 -1.95
C THR A 151 -14.23 1.74 -1.46
N ASN A 152 -13.49 1.08 -0.57
CA ASN A 152 -12.24 1.58 0.00
C ASN A 152 -11.00 0.86 -0.56
N VAL A 153 -11.09 0.31 -1.76
CA VAL A 153 -9.99 -0.41 -2.42
C VAL A 153 -9.65 0.23 -3.76
N VAL A 154 -8.36 0.48 -3.96
CA VAL A 154 -7.78 0.79 -5.27
C VAL A 154 -6.91 -0.39 -5.70
N VAL A 155 -7.12 -0.86 -6.91
CA VAL A 155 -6.27 -1.89 -7.52
C VAL A 155 -5.13 -1.20 -8.25
N ALA A 156 -3.89 -1.50 -7.86
CA ALA A 156 -2.70 -1.05 -8.55
C ALA A 156 -2.14 -2.19 -9.40
N TYR A 157 -2.24 -2.05 -10.72
CA TYR A 157 -1.57 -2.96 -11.64
C TYR A 157 -0.11 -2.53 -11.80
N GLU A 158 0.80 -3.36 -11.29
CA GLU A 158 2.24 -3.12 -11.29
C GLU A 158 2.93 -4.23 -12.10
N PRO A 159 3.22 -4.01 -13.39
CA PRO A 159 4.05 -4.95 -14.14
C PRO A 159 5.42 -5.07 -13.45
N VAL A 160 5.72 -6.23 -12.87
CA VAL A 160 6.92 -6.43 -12.03
C VAL A 160 8.23 -6.21 -12.81
N TRP A 161 8.13 -6.29 -14.13
CA TRP A 161 9.24 -6.16 -15.08
C TRP A 161 9.54 -4.72 -15.51
N ALA A 162 8.71 -3.74 -15.12
CA ALA A 162 8.84 -2.34 -15.52
C ALA A 162 9.54 -1.47 -14.45
#